data_AF-A0A2M7PLE6-F1
#
_entry.id   AF-A0A2M7PLE6-F1
#
_cell.length_a   1.000
_cell.length_b   1.000
_cell.length_c   1.000
_cell.angle_alpha   90.00
_cell.angle_beta   90.00
_cell.angle_gamma   90.00
#
_symmetry.space_group_name_H-M   'P 1'
#
loop_
_entity.id
_entity.type
_entity.pdbx_description
1 polymer ?
#
loop_
_entity_poly.entity_id
_entity_poly.type
_entity_poly.pdbx_seq_one_letter_code
_entity_poly.pdbx_strand_id
1 'polypeptide(L)'
;MQFKIFSTDPKSAARAGEITTDHGIIRTPIFMPVGTAGSVKGLHIQDVKEDVKAEIILGNTYHLYLRPGLDILQQAGGLHKFNGWDGSILTDSGGYQVYSLAERRKLTKEGVVFQSHIDGSKHNFTPERVMDIERTIGADIMMAFDECTPFPCDYQYAAS
;
A
#
# COMPACT_ATOMS: atom_id res chain seq x y z
N MET A 1 16.87 -2.48 -4.21
CA MET A 1 16.53 -2.55 -2.77
C MET A 1 17.54 -3.41 -2.02
N GLN A 2 18.05 -2.94 -0.88
CA GLN A 2 18.97 -3.67 -0.01
C GLN A 2 18.51 -3.56 1.44
N PHE A 3 18.57 -4.65 2.21
CA PHE A 3 18.30 -4.65 3.65
C PHE A 3 19.56 -5.06 4.42
N LYS A 4 19.95 -4.27 5.42
CA LYS A 4 21.12 -4.51 6.27
C LYS A 4 20.73 -4.45 7.74
N ILE A 5 21.10 -5.48 8.51
CA ILE A 5 20.96 -5.51 9.96
C ILE A 5 22.26 -4.97 10.59
N PHE A 6 22.12 -4.03 11.53
CA PHE A 6 23.25 -3.49 12.29
C PHE A 6 23.40 -4.12 13.67
N SER A 7 22.28 -4.39 14.33
CA SER A 7 22.28 -4.92 15.68
C SER A 7 21.07 -5.82 15.91
N THR A 8 21.26 -6.81 16.77
CA THR A 8 20.23 -7.76 17.23
C THR A 8 20.30 -7.85 18.74
N ASP A 9 19.16 -7.91 19.41
CA ASP A 9 19.12 -8.11 20.87
C ASP A 9 19.33 -9.60 21.20
N PRO A 10 20.34 -9.98 22.01
CA PRO A 10 20.55 -11.39 22.38
C PRO A 10 19.43 -11.98 23.26
N LYS A 11 18.56 -11.16 23.85
CA LYS A 11 17.47 -11.61 24.74
C LYS A 11 16.10 -11.66 24.06
N SER A 12 15.98 -11.23 22.81
CA SER A 12 14.71 -11.20 22.08
C SER A 12 14.91 -11.41 20.58
N ALA A 13 13.82 -11.34 19.81
CA ALA A 13 13.88 -11.37 18.34
C ALA A 13 14.03 -9.97 17.70
N ALA A 14 14.31 -8.94 18.49
CA ALA A 14 14.40 -7.56 18.00
C ALA A 14 15.65 -7.34 17.13
N ARG A 15 15.49 -6.52 16.08
CA ARG A 15 16.55 -6.19 15.11
C ARG A 15 16.48 -4.70 14.79
N ALA A 16 17.63 -4.07 14.70
CA ALA A 16 17.78 -2.72 14.17
C ALA A 16 18.60 -2.78 12.87
N GLY A 17 18.11 -2.11 11.83
CA GLY A 17 18.70 -2.16 10.50
C GLY A 17 18.19 -1.06 9.60
N GLU A 18 18.60 -1.08 8.34
CA GLU A 18 18.18 -0.12 7.32
C GLU A 18 17.78 -0.82 6.03
N ILE A 19 16.74 -0.30 5.37
CA ILE A 19 16.33 -0.65 4.01
C ILE A 19 16.70 0.54 3.11
N THR A 20 17.44 0.29 2.03
CA THR A 20 17.72 1.28 1.00
C THR A 20 16.81 1.05 -0.20
N THR A 21 16.05 2.08 -0.55
CA THR A 21 15.18 2.19 -1.74
C THR A 21 15.76 3.22 -2.71
N ASP A 22 15.09 3.43 -3.84
CA ASP A 22 15.51 4.44 -4.81
C ASP A 22 15.21 5.87 -4.31
N HIS A 23 14.26 6.02 -3.39
CA HIS A 23 13.85 7.30 -2.80
C HIS A 23 14.35 7.54 -1.36
N GLY A 24 15.21 6.68 -0.81
CA GLY A 24 15.88 6.97 0.46
C GLY A 24 16.26 5.76 1.31
N ILE A 25 16.56 6.05 2.57
CA ILE A 25 16.91 5.07 3.60
C ILE A 25 15.80 5.02 4.64
N ILE A 26 15.37 3.81 4.98
CA ILE A 26 14.34 3.54 5.99
C ILE A 26 14.98 2.77 7.14
N ARG A 27 14.97 3.35 8.34
CA ARG A 27 15.51 2.76 9.57
C ARG A 27 14.44 1.89 10.22
N THR A 28 14.81 0.66 10.50
CA THR A 28 13.93 -0.35 11.12
C THR A 28 14.32 -0.56 12.59
N PRO A 29 13.36 -0.73 13.52
CA PRO A 29 11.90 -0.80 13.30
C PRO A 29 11.28 0.56 12.94
N ILE A 30 10.33 0.55 12.00
CA ILE A 30 9.70 1.76 11.46
C ILE A 30 8.18 1.74 11.67
N PHE A 31 7.61 2.92 11.88
CA PHE A 31 6.17 3.16 11.80
C PHE A 31 5.87 3.97 10.54
N MET A 32 4.85 3.56 9.78
CA MET A 32 4.49 4.20 8.51
C MET A 32 3.18 4.98 8.66
N PRO A 33 3.16 6.31 8.50
CA PRO A 33 1.93 7.07 8.39
C PRO A 33 1.11 6.60 7.18
N VAL A 34 -0.20 6.43 7.37
CA VAL A 34 -1.11 5.94 6.31
C VAL A 34 -1.68 7.12 5.54
N GLY A 35 -1.31 7.19 4.26
CA GLY A 35 -1.87 8.08 3.26
C GLY A 35 -3.08 7.46 2.56
N THR A 36 -4.24 8.10 2.69
CA THR A 36 -5.47 7.71 1.99
C THR A 36 -5.79 8.75 0.91
N ALA A 37 -6.05 8.28 -0.32
CA ALA A 37 -6.35 9.15 -1.46
C ALA A 37 -5.31 10.26 -1.72
N GLY A 38 -4.03 9.94 -1.55
CA GLY A 38 -2.92 10.84 -1.87
C GLY A 38 -2.49 11.79 -0.74
N SER A 39 -3.08 11.70 0.45
CA SER A 39 -2.71 12.53 1.61
C SER A 39 -2.74 11.76 2.92
N VAL A 40 -1.89 12.14 3.88
CA VAL A 40 -2.07 11.76 5.29
C VAL A 40 -3.12 12.69 5.88
N LYS A 41 -4.24 12.13 6.36
CA LYS A 41 -5.39 12.95 6.77
C LYS A 41 -5.01 13.92 7.89
N GLY A 42 -5.33 15.20 7.69
CA GLY A 42 -5.16 16.25 8.69
C GLY A 42 -3.76 16.83 8.79
N LEU A 43 -2.82 16.42 7.93
CA LEU A 43 -1.45 16.94 7.89
C LEU A 43 -1.09 17.40 6.49
N HIS A 44 -0.31 18.47 6.38
CA HIS A 44 0.38 18.77 5.14
C HIS A 44 1.54 17.80 4.96
N ILE A 45 1.90 17.51 3.71
CA ILE A 45 3.01 16.60 3.43
C ILE A 45 4.34 17.12 4.01
N GLN A 46 4.46 18.44 4.11
CA GLN A 46 5.61 19.09 4.74
C GLN A 46 5.70 18.75 6.23
N ASP A 47 4.59 18.76 6.97
CA ASP A 47 4.56 18.39 8.40
C ASP A 47 4.96 16.91 8.59
N VAL A 48 4.52 16.03 7.69
CA VAL A 48 4.91 14.61 7.69
C VAL A 48 6.42 14.45 7.51
N LYS A 49 7.03 15.32 6.70
CA LYS A 49 8.46 15.29 6.41
C LYS A 49 9.31 15.96 7.49
N GLU A 50 8.93 17.15 7.95
CA GLU A 50 9.77 18.03 8.77
C GLU A 50 9.55 17.78 10.27
N ASP A 51 8.30 17.65 10.70
CA ASP A 51 7.95 17.49 12.11
C ASP A 51 7.92 16.01 12.52
N VAL A 52 7.20 15.18 11.75
CA VAL A 52 7.10 13.74 12.02
C VAL A 52 8.39 13.02 11.62
N LYS A 53 9.10 13.53 10.61
CA LYS A 53 10.34 12.94 10.06
C LYS A 53 10.12 11.50 9.62
N ALA A 54 8.97 11.24 9.00
CA ALA A 54 8.70 9.94 8.41
C ALA A 54 9.73 9.67 7.30
N GLU A 55 10.24 8.44 7.24
CA GLU A 55 11.16 7.99 6.19
C GLU A 55 10.41 7.28 5.05
N ILE A 56 9.20 6.80 5.36
CA ILE A 56 8.31 6.09 4.45
C ILE A 56 6.86 6.36 4.83
N ILE A 57 5.97 6.38 3.83
CA ILE A 57 4.51 6.41 4.01
C ILE A 57 3.86 5.19 3.36
N LEU A 58 2.67 4.83 3.85
CA LEU A 58 1.83 3.80 3.23
C LEU A 58 0.76 4.46 2.35
N GLY A 59 0.76 4.19 1.06
CA GLY A 59 -0.28 4.59 0.12
C GLY A 59 -1.34 3.52 -0.05
N ASN A 60 -2.61 3.89 0.08
CA ASN A 60 -3.70 2.95 -0.16
C ASN A 60 -4.05 2.83 -1.65
N THR A 61 -3.76 1.68 -2.25
CA THR A 61 -3.96 1.42 -3.67
C THR A 61 -5.43 1.47 -4.06
N TYR A 62 -6.31 0.88 -3.25
CA TYR A 62 -7.75 0.87 -3.53
C TYR A 62 -8.32 2.29 -3.67
N HIS A 63 -7.99 3.19 -2.74
CA HIS A 63 -8.45 4.57 -2.80
C HIS A 63 -7.82 5.34 -3.94
N LEU A 64 -6.50 5.26 -4.12
CA LEU A 64 -5.78 5.96 -5.20
C LEU A 64 -6.27 5.55 -6.59
N TYR A 65 -6.56 4.26 -6.77
CA TYR A 65 -7.11 3.69 -8.00
C TYR A 65 -8.49 4.25 -8.35
N LEU A 66 -9.36 4.45 -7.37
CA LEU A 66 -10.71 5.00 -7.59
C LEU A 66 -10.72 6.52 -7.66
N ARG A 67 -9.93 7.19 -6.82
CA ARG A 67 -9.82 8.64 -6.75
C ARG A 67 -8.45 9.03 -6.17
N PRO A 68 -7.62 9.78 -6.89
CA PRO A 68 -7.93 10.51 -8.13
C PRO A 68 -8.08 9.63 -9.39
N GLY A 69 -7.61 8.38 -9.35
CA GLY A 69 -7.57 7.50 -10.51
C GLY A 69 -6.19 7.49 -11.18
N LEU A 70 -5.90 6.40 -11.88
CA LEU A 70 -4.57 6.14 -12.44
C LEU A 70 -4.17 7.13 -13.53
N ASP A 71 -5.09 7.53 -14.39
CA ASP A 71 -4.79 8.45 -15.49
C ASP A 71 -4.25 9.79 -14.96
N ILE A 72 -4.85 10.28 -13.86
CA ILE A 72 -4.42 11.53 -13.21
C ILE A 72 -3.06 11.33 -12.55
N LEU A 73 -2.84 10.22 -11.84
CA LEU A 73 -1.55 9.93 -11.21
C LEU A 73 -0.45 9.79 -12.27
N GLN A 74 -0.73 9.11 -13.38
CA GLN A 74 0.21 8.94 -14.48
C GLN A 74 0.57 10.28 -15.13
N GLN A 75 -0.42 11.14 -15.38
CA GLN A 75 -0.19 12.49 -15.91
C GLN A 75 0.60 13.38 -14.94
N ALA A 76 0.40 13.21 -13.63
CA ALA A 76 1.17 13.91 -12.61
C ALA A 76 2.62 13.39 -12.50
N GLY A 77 2.93 12.23 -13.05
CA GLY A 77 4.25 11.58 -12.93
C GLY A 77 4.38 10.69 -11.69
N GLY A 78 3.29 10.09 -11.23
CA GLY A 78 3.21 9.23 -10.05
C GLY A 78 2.78 9.97 -8.78
N LEU A 79 2.59 9.21 -7.70
CA LEU A 79 2.10 9.71 -6.42
C LEU A 79 3.06 10.71 -5.78
N HIS A 80 4.37 10.46 -5.86
CA HIS A 80 5.40 11.37 -5.35
C HIS A 80 5.24 12.80 -5.89
N LYS A 81 5.04 12.94 -7.20
CA LYS A 81 4.83 14.23 -7.85
C LYS A 81 3.45 14.81 -7.58
N PHE A 82 2.44 13.94 -7.47
CA PHE A 82 1.08 14.35 -7.17
C PHE A 82 0.92 14.97 -5.78
N ASN A 83 1.55 14.38 -4.75
CA ASN A 83 1.42 14.83 -3.37
C ASN A 83 2.64 15.59 -2.81
N GLY A 84 3.73 15.68 -3.57
CA GLY A 84 4.96 16.36 -3.16
C GLY A 84 5.86 15.56 -2.21
N TRP A 85 5.58 14.27 -2.01
CA TRP A 85 6.40 13.37 -1.19
C TRP A 85 7.61 12.86 -1.96
N ASP A 86 8.81 13.09 -1.42
CA ASP A 86 10.08 12.65 -2.03
C ASP A 86 10.78 11.52 -1.25
N GLY A 87 10.20 11.06 -0.14
CA GLY A 87 10.66 9.87 0.59
C GLY A 87 10.08 8.57 0.01
N SER A 88 10.32 7.43 0.67
CA SER A 88 9.84 6.14 0.17
C SER A 88 8.32 5.97 0.30
N ILE A 89 7.71 5.21 -0.59
CA ILE A 89 6.29 4.83 -0.54
C ILE A 89 6.15 3.31 -0.57
N LEU A 90 5.42 2.77 0.40
CA LEU A 90 4.87 1.42 0.31
C LEU A 90 3.41 1.51 -0.13
N THR A 91 2.99 0.74 -1.12
CA THR A 91 1.57 0.59 -1.45
C THR A 91 1.03 -0.71 -0.91
N ASP A 92 -0.19 -0.69 -0.38
CA ASP A 92 -0.92 -1.93 -0.13
C ASP A 92 -1.48 -2.51 -1.44
N SER A 93 -1.87 -3.78 -1.44
CA SER A 93 -2.41 -4.43 -2.64
C SER A 93 -3.88 -4.03 -2.93
N GLY A 94 -4.53 -3.36 -1.98
CA GLY A 94 -5.97 -3.10 -1.99
C GLY A 94 -6.85 -4.32 -1.67
N GLY A 95 -6.26 -5.51 -1.48
CA GLY A 95 -6.99 -6.77 -1.24
C GLY A 95 -7.88 -6.70 0.00
N TYR A 96 -7.35 -6.14 1.10
CA TYR A 96 -8.10 -5.99 2.35
C TYR A 96 -9.32 -5.05 2.21
N GLN A 97 -9.20 -3.93 1.49
CA GLN A 97 -10.30 -2.99 1.29
C GLN A 97 -11.39 -3.61 0.42
N VAL A 98 -10.99 -4.31 -0.64
CA VAL A 98 -11.93 -5.10 -1.43
C VAL A 98 -12.59 -6.17 -0.55
N TYR A 99 -11.85 -6.81 0.36
CA TYR A 99 -12.40 -7.75 1.33
C TYR A 99 -13.44 -7.13 2.27
N SER A 100 -13.18 -5.93 2.78
CA SER A 100 -14.11 -5.21 3.66
C SER A 100 -15.45 -4.85 3.01
N LEU A 101 -15.54 -4.86 1.67
CA LEU A 101 -16.74 -4.57 0.88
C LEU A 101 -17.57 -5.83 0.57
N ALA A 102 -17.70 -6.73 1.55
CA ALA A 102 -18.18 -8.11 1.36
C ALA A 102 -19.46 -8.27 0.48
N GLU A 103 -20.40 -7.33 0.53
CA GLU A 103 -21.64 -7.37 -0.26
C GLU A 103 -21.47 -7.00 -1.74
N ARG A 104 -20.38 -6.32 -2.10
CA ARG A 104 -20.16 -5.72 -3.44
C ARG A 104 -19.02 -6.38 -4.22
N ARG A 105 -18.57 -7.57 -3.81
CA ARG A 105 -17.48 -8.30 -4.46
C ARG A 105 -17.87 -9.71 -4.91
N LYS A 106 -17.18 -10.20 -5.92
CA LYS A 106 -17.20 -11.58 -6.39
C LYS A 106 -15.77 -12.07 -6.52
N LEU A 107 -15.42 -13.07 -5.72
CA LEU A 107 -14.15 -13.77 -5.77
C LEU A 107 -14.17 -14.78 -6.94
N THR A 108 -13.07 -14.83 -7.68
CA THR A 108 -12.82 -15.76 -8.80
C THR A 108 -11.38 -16.27 -8.70
N LYS A 109 -11.03 -17.34 -9.41
CA LYS A 109 -9.64 -17.85 -9.38
C LYS A 109 -8.65 -16.85 -9.96
N GLU A 110 -9.11 -16.00 -10.87
CA GLU A 110 -8.32 -14.99 -11.55
C GLU A 110 -8.14 -13.70 -10.73
N GLY A 111 -8.92 -13.51 -9.66
CA GLY A 111 -8.90 -12.30 -8.85
C GLY A 111 -10.28 -11.90 -8.32
N VAL A 112 -10.50 -10.60 -8.12
CA VAL A 112 -11.70 -10.07 -7.48
C VAL A 112 -12.38 -9.02 -8.33
N VAL A 113 -13.65 -9.26 -8.65
CA VAL A 113 -14.53 -8.28 -9.27
C VAL A 113 -15.29 -7.55 -8.17
N PHE A 114 -15.26 -6.22 -8.14
CA PHE A 114 -15.99 -5.43 -7.15
C PHE A 114 -16.67 -4.21 -7.77
N GLN A 115 -17.67 -3.67 -7.06
CA GLN A 115 -18.28 -2.39 -7.41
C GLN A 115 -17.70 -1.25 -6.57
N SER A 116 -17.33 -0.16 -7.24
CA SER A 116 -16.89 1.08 -6.61
C SER A 116 -17.95 1.61 -5.64
N HIS A 117 -17.52 2.04 -4.46
CA HIS A 117 -18.41 2.68 -3.49
C HIS A 117 -18.71 4.15 -3.84
N ILE A 118 -17.99 4.72 -4.82
CA ILE A 118 -18.10 6.12 -5.22
C ILE A 118 -19.22 6.30 -6.25
N ASP A 119 -19.26 5.46 -7.27
CA ASP A 119 -20.10 5.61 -8.47
C ASP A 119 -20.75 4.29 -8.94
N GLY A 120 -20.46 3.17 -8.28
CA GLY A 120 -21.05 1.86 -8.61
C GLY A 120 -20.46 1.17 -9.84
N SER A 121 -19.41 1.73 -10.46
CA SER A 121 -18.69 1.10 -11.58
C SER A 121 -18.11 -0.25 -11.18
N LYS A 122 -18.05 -1.19 -12.12
CA LYS A 122 -17.45 -2.51 -11.90
C LYS A 122 -15.96 -2.47 -12.23
N HIS A 123 -15.14 -2.99 -11.33
CA HIS A 123 -13.70 -3.12 -11.49
C HIS A 123 -13.26 -4.55 -11.22
N ASN A 124 -12.09 -4.93 -11.76
CA ASN A 124 -11.50 -6.24 -11.57
C ASN A 124 -10.04 -6.06 -11.12
N PHE A 125 -9.67 -6.66 -9.99
CA PHE A 125 -8.31 -6.74 -9.48
C PHE A 125 -7.79 -8.17 -9.63
N THR A 126 -6.78 -8.33 -10.48
CA THR A 126 -5.98 -9.56 -10.58
C THR A 126 -4.58 -9.29 -10.03
N PRO A 127 -3.80 -10.31 -9.64
CA PRO A 127 -2.44 -10.10 -9.16
C PRO A 127 -1.58 -9.27 -10.12
N GLU A 128 -1.66 -9.52 -11.43
CA GLU A 128 -0.91 -8.79 -12.46
C GLU A 128 -1.36 -7.34 -12.54
N ARG A 129 -2.68 -7.12 -12.54
CA ARG A 129 -3.23 -5.77 -12.64
C ARG A 129 -2.92 -4.92 -11.42
N VAL A 130 -2.93 -5.51 -10.22
CA VAL A 130 -2.55 -4.81 -8.98
C VAL A 130 -1.08 -4.38 -9.03
N MET A 131 -0.19 -5.24 -9.52
CA MET A 131 1.21 -4.87 -9.72
C MET A 131 1.38 -3.70 -10.71
N ASP A 132 0.62 -3.69 -11.79
CA ASP A 132 0.66 -2.58 -12.77
C ASP A 132 0.08 -1.28 -12.21
N ILE A 133 -0.97 -1.39 -11.39
CA ILE A 133 -1.56 -0.27 -10.64
C ILE A 133 -0.52 0.34 -9.70
N GLU A 134 0.13 -0.48 -8.86
CA GLU A 134 1.13 -0.02 -7.89
C GLU A 134 2.35 0.59 -8.58
N ARG A 135 2.79 0.03 -9.72
CA ARG A 135 3.81 0.65 -10.58
C ARG A 135 3.40 2.01 -11.10
N THR A 136 2.15 2.17 -11.52
CA THR A 136 1.62 3.45 -12.03
C THR A 136 1.51 4.49 -10.93
N ILE A 137 1.14 4.05 -9.71
CA ILE A 137 1.18 4.89 -8.51
C ILE A 137 2.62 5.32 -8.20
N GLY A 138 3.61 4.47 -8.51
CA GLY A 138 5.03 4.76 -8.33
C GLY A 138 5.54 4.37 -6.96
N ALA A 139 5.15 3.20 -6.45
CA ALA A 139 5.60 2.69 -5.16
C ALA A 139 7.04 2.14 -5.20
N ASP A 140 7.79 2.33 -4.10
CA ASP A 140 9.09 1.71 -3.87
C ASP A 140 8.98 0.26 -3.39
N ILE A 141 7.95 0.00 -2.59
CA ILE A 141 7.65 -1.31 -2.02
C ILE A 141 6.20 -1.63 -2.37
N MET A 142 6.01 -2.66 -3.19
CA MET A 142 4.70 -3.11 -3.64
C MET A 142 4.29 -4.36 -2.88
N MET A 143 3.05 -4.41 -2.42
CA MET A 143 2.53 -5.54 -1.69
C MET A 143 1.85 -6.52 -2.63
N ALA A 144 2.22 -7.80 -2.51
CA ALA A 144 1.56 -8.84 -3.30
C ALA A 144 0.04 -8.86 -3.06
N PHE A 145 -0.71 -9.05 -4.13
CA PHE A 145 -2.16 -9.19 -4.02
C PHE A 145 -2.51 -10.48 -3.28
N ASP A 146 -3.31 -10.34 -2.24
CA ASP A 146 -3.69 -11.40 -1.32
C ASP A 146 -5.20 -11.40 -1.05
N GLU A 147 -5.70 -12.57 -0.67
CA GLU A 147 -7.04 -12.71 -0.11
C GLU A 147 -6.93 -12.84 1.41
N CYS A 148 -7.46 -11.85 2.13
CA CYS A 148 -7.54 -11.97 3.59
C CYS A 148 -8.62 -12.99 3.97
N THR A 149 -8.21 -14.07 4.64
CA THR A 149 -9.14 -15.06 5.20
C THR A 149 -9.98 -14.43 6.32
N PRO A 150 -11.29 -14.71 6.39
CA PRO A 150 -12.14 -14.22 7.47
C PRO A 150 -11.67 -14.73 8.84
N PHE A 151 -12.04 -14.01 9.90
CA PHE A 151 -11.88 -14.50 11.27
C PHE A 151 -13.21 -14.37 12.03
N PRO A 152 -13.76 -15.47 12.60
CA PRO A 152 -13.24 -16.84 12.55
C PRO A 152 -13.38 -17.49 11.15
N CYS A 153 -12.55 -18.48 10.83
CA CYS A 153 -12.65 -19.31 9.62
C CYS A 153 -12.32 -20.78 9.89
N ASP A 154 -12.83 -21.66 9.03
CA ASP A 154 -12.49 -23.08 9.06
C ASP A 154 -11.06 -23.30 8.56
N TYR A 155 -10.35 -24.24 9.19
CA TYR A 155 -8.98 -24.60 8.82
C TYR A 155 -8.84 -24.98 7.35
N GLN A 156 -9.82 -25.72 6.80
CA GLN A 156 -9.79 -26.14 5.40
C GLN A 156 -9.84 -24.96 4.43
N TYR A 157 -10.53 -23.88 4.80
CA TYR A 157 -10.57 -22.64 4.01
C TYR A 157 -9.27 -21.84 4.17
N ALA A 158 -8.70 -21.80 5.38
CA ALA A 158 -7.46 -21.07 5.62
C ALA A 158 -6.21 -21.74 4.99
N ALA A 159 -6.25 -23.06 4.77
CA ALA A 159 -5.15 -23.82 4.22
C ALA A 159 -5.16 -23.96 2.68
N SER A 160 -6.22 -23.51 2.01
CA SER A 160 -6.36 -23.52 0.55
C SER A 160 -5.67 -22.33 -0.10
#